data_AF-A0ABC8JSF0-F1
#
_entry.id   AF-A0ABC8JSF0-F1
#
_cell.length_a   1.000
_cell.length_b   1.000
_cell.length_c   1.000
_cell.angle_alpha   90.00
_cell.angle_beta   90.00
_cell.angle_gamma   90.00
#
_symmetry.space_group_name_H-M   'P 1'
#
loop_
_entity.id
_entity.type
_entity.pdbx_description
1 polymer ?
#
loop_
_entity_poly.entity_id
_entity_poly.type
_entity_poly.pdbx_seq_one_letter_code
_entity_poly.pdbx_strand_id
1 'polypeptide(L)'
;MLLHIAYLGAPIIRGRTVIPLLFGFTNLYELAFQEISETELATNQRQRLREMGMMSVSSVMVVLMILLVQVSSTQYKVGNLDSWGIPTDAKVYSKWPKTHSFKIGDSLLFLYPPSEDSMIQVTASNFKSCNTKDPILYMNDGNSLFNLTQNGTFYFTSGQPGHCQKYQKLLVSVGTYSPEADDALSPSSADADAPSYQNAFGSIPLSQKSSSSSLLVSIVVASLACAVVVGAIM
;
A
#
# COMPACT_ATOMS: atom_id res chain seq x y z
N MET A 1 60.55 -41.46 49.88
CA MET A 1 61.49 -40.51 50.53
C MET A 1 62.30 -39.86 49.42
N LEU A 2 62.04 -38.58 49.09
CA LEU A 2 62.81 -37.86 48.06
C LEU A 2 64.17 -37.41 48.62
N LEU A 3 65.20 -37.27 47.77
CA LEU A 3 65.74 -35.92 47.45
C LEU A 3 66.69 -35.84 46.23
N HIS A 4 66.81 -34.60 45.75
CA HIS A 4 67.49 -34.02 44.59
C HIS A 4 67.58 -32.49 44.87
N ILE A 5 68.45 -31.62 44.34
CA ILE A 5 69.45 -31.59 43.25
C ILE A 5 70.72 -30.91 43.89
N ALA A 6 71.99 -31.25 43.60
CA ALA A 6 72.87 -30.70 42.53
C ALA A 6 72.70 -29.17 42.25
N TYR A 7 73.68 -28.37 41.77
CA TYR A 7 75.16 -28.40 41.71
C TYR A 7 75.66 -27.02 41.14
N LEU A 8 76.92 -26.62 41.38
CA LEU A 8 77.73 -25.64 40.59
C LEU A 8 77.28 -24.15 40.63
N GLY A 9 78.12 -23.14 40.32
CA GLY A 9 79.55 -23.08 39.98
C GLY A 9 79.98 -21.64 39.61
N ALA A 10 81.25 -21.28 39.79
CA ALA A 10 81.79 -19.89 39.72
C ALA A 10 82.71 -19.66 38.46
N PRO A 11 83.54 -18.58 38.33
CA PRO A 11 83.17 -17.17 38.07
C PRO A 11 84.08 -16.36 37.07
N ILE A 12 83.72 -15.08 36.80
CA ILE A 12 84.59 -13.87 36.52
C ILE A 12 85.51 -13.78 35.26
N ILE A 13 85.43 -12.68 34.47
CA ILE A 13 86.49 -11.66 34.13
C ILE A 13 85.99 -10.56 33.11
N ARG A 14 86.37 -9.30 33.38
CA ARG A 14 86.36 -8.02 32.57
C ARG A 14 85.76 -7.94 31.13
N GLY A 15 84.65 -7.20 31.00
CA GLY A 15 84.64 -5.75 30.71
C GLY A 15 85.05 -5.18 29.32
N ARG A 16 84.06 -4.74 28.54
CA ARG A 16 84.03 -3.42 27.84
C ARG A 16 82.58 -3.02 27.47
N THR A 17 82.31 -1.73 27.42
CA THR A 17 80.96 -1.13 27.39
C THR A 17 80.47 -0.82 25.96
N VAL A 18 79.15 -0.63 25.81
CA VAL A 18 78.40 0.11 24.76
C VAL A 18 77.72 -0.71 23.65
N ILE A 19 76.42 -0.98 23.89
CA ILE A 19 75.25 -1.00 22.99
C ILE A 19 75.20 -2.01 21.81
N PRO A 20 74.16 -2.87 21.84
CA PRO A 20 73.37 -3.16 20.64
C PRO A 20 71.85 -3.08 20.91
N LEU A 21 71.25 -1.90 20.73
CA LEU A 21 69.81 -1.75 20.51
C LEU A 21 69.60 -1.63 19.00
N LEU A 22 69.05 -2.68 18.35
CA LEU A 22 68.29 -2.58 17.07
C LEU A 22 67.77 -3.92 16.50
N PHE A 23 68.29 -5.08 16.92
CA PHE A 23 67.89 -6.40 16.35
C PHE A 23 66.62 -7.04 16.96
N GLY A 24 65.82 -6.30 17.73
CA GLY A 24 64.58 -6.80 18.35
C GLY A 24 63.27 -6.37 17.66
N PHE A 25 63.29 -5.28 16.89
CA PHE A 25 62.07 -4.66 16.37
C PHE A 25 61.62 -5.20 15.00
N THR A 26 62.50 -5.90 14.28
CA THR A 26 62.23 -6.31 12.89
C THR A 26 61.28 -7.49 12.74
N ASN A 27 61.05 -8.26 13.80
CA ASN A 27 60.12 -9.40 13.77
C ASN A 27 58.73 -9.07 14.35
N LEU A 28 58.55 -7.93 15.02
CA LEU A 28 57.22 -7.50 15.50
C LEU A 28 56.45 -6.67 14.46
N TYR A 29 57.13 -5.90 13.59
CA TYR A 29 56.41 -5.10 12.59
C TYR A 29 55.79 -5.95 11.47
N GLU A 30 56.44 -7.05 11.05
CA GLU A 30 55.92 -7.93 9.98
C GLU A 30 54.67 -8.68 10.45
N LEU A 31 54.72 -9.26 11.64
CA LEU A 31 53.57 -9.92 12.25
C LEU A 31 52.40 -8.94 12.43
N ALA A 32 52.67 -7.71 12.89
CA ALA A 32 51.66 -6.67 12.98
C ALA A 32 51.11 -6.22 11.61
N PHE A 33 51.96 -6.09 10.58
CA PHE A 33 51.52 -5.65 9.25
C PHE A 33 50.67 -6.71 8.54
N GLN A 34 51.01 -7.99 8.69
CA GLN A 34 50.22 -9.12 8.21
C GLN A 34 48.83 -9.14 8.88
N GLU A 35 48.78 -9.02 10.22
CA GLU A 35 47.55 -8.99 11.03
C GLU A 35 46.70 -7.73 10.75
N ILE A 36 47.33 -6.58 10.48
CA ILE A 36 46.65 -5.36 10.01
C ILE A 36 46.04 -5.57 8.62
N SER A 37 46.74 -6.19 7.67
CA SER A 37 46.20 -6.43 6.32
C SER A 37 45.00 -7.38 6.31
N GLU A 38 45.01 -8.43 7.16
CA GLU A 38 43.89 -9.34 7.32
C GLU A 38 42.70 -8.67 8.02
N THR A 39 42.95 -7.80 9.01
CA THR A 39 41.89 -7.02 9.66
C THR A 39 41.33 -5.90 8.78
N GLU A 40 42.11 -5.29 7.88
CA GLU A 40 41.62 -4.34 6.86
C GLU A 40 40.79 -5.05 5.77
N LEU A 41 41.24 -6.20 5.26
CA LEU A 41 40.44 -6.99 4.32
C LEU A 41 39.15 -7.50 4.99
N ALA A 42 39.23 -8.00 6.23
CA ALA A 42 38.07 -8.44 6.99
C ALA A 42 37.13 -7.29 7.34
N THR A 43 37.62 -6.07 7.60
CA THR A 43 36.74 -4.91 7.84
C THR A 43 36.10 -4.41 6.55
N ASN A 44 36.80 -4.40 5.41
CA ASN A 44 36.21 -4.08 4.10
C ASN A 44 35.14 -5.11 3.70
N GLN A 45 35.42 -6.41 3.85
CA GLN A 45 34.43 -7.47 3.63
C GLN A 45 33.25 -7.37 4.60
N ARG A 46 33.48 -7.13 5.90
CA ARG A 46 32.40 -6.88 6.88
C ARG A 46 31.61 -5.61 6.56
N GLN A 47 32.24 -4.56 6.01
CA GLN A 47 31.56 -3.35 5.58
C GLN A 47 30.68 -3.62 4.35
N ARG A 48 31.18 -4.31 3.33
CA ARG A 48 30.38 -4.74 2.18
C ARG A 48 29.25 -5.69 2.58
N LEU A 49 29.48 -6.62 3.51
CA LEU A 49 28.44 -7.49 4.08
C LEU A 49 27.39 -6.68 4.88
N ARG A 50 27.79 -5.63 5.60
CA ARG A 50 26.87 -4.69 6.25
C ARG A 50 26.09 -3.84 5.26
N GLU A 51 26.71 -3.39 4.17
CA GLU A 51 26.04 -2.62 3.10
C GLU A 51 25.05 -3.50 2.34
N MET A 52 25.44 -4.70 1.90
CA MET A 52 24.55 -5.69 1.27
C MET A 52 23.44 -6.14 2.23
N GLY A 53 23.76 -6.35 3.51
CA GLY A 53 22.79 -6.69 4.56
C GLY A 53 21.81 -5.55 4.82
N MET A 54 22.26 -4.29 4.86
CA MET A 54 21.41 -3.11 5.05
C MET A 54 20.50 -2.87 3.84
N MET A 55 21.00 -3.08 2.61
CA MET A 55 20.18 -3.05 1.39
C MET A 55 19.12 -4.19 1.39
N SER A 56 19.50 -5.40 1.82
CA SER A 56 18.58 -6.53 1.97
C SER A 56 17.51 -6.26 3.02
N VAL A 57 17.88 -5.78 4.22
CA VAL A 57 16.95 -5.43 5.31
C VAL A 57 16.04 -4.28 4.89
N SER A 58 16.55 -3.26 4.19
CA SER A 58 15.73 -2.19 3.63
C SER A 58 14.70 -2.71 2.63
N SER A 59 15.11 -3.59 1.70
CA SER A 59 14.21 -4.23 0.74
C SER A 59 13.14 -5.08 1.42
N VAL A 60 13.51 -5.90 2.42
CA VAL A 60 12.57 -6.72 3.20
C VAL A 60 11.59 -5.84 4.00
N MET A 61 12.05 -4.74 4.59
CA MET A 61 11.18 -3.78 5.30
C MET A 61 10.20 -3.08 4.36
N VAL A 62 10.63 -2.69 3.15
CA VAL A 62 9.73 -2.10 2.13
C VAL A 62 8.69 -3.12 1.66
N VAL A 63 9.08 -4.36 1.38
CA VAL A 63 8.15 -5.44 1.01
C VAL A 63 7.16 -5.73 2.15
N LEU A 64 7.63 -5.79 3.41
CA LEU A 64 6.76 -5.96 4.57
C LEU A 64 5.75 -4.81 4.71
N MET A 65 6.18 -3.56 4.56
CA MET A 65 5.29 -2.41 4.58
C MET A 65 4.21 -2.47 3.48
N ILE A 66 4.57 -2.90 2.26
CA ILE A 66 3.60 -3.09 1.16
C ILE A 66 2.59 -4.19 1.50
N LEU A 67 3.03 -5.31 2.08
CA LEU A 67 2.15 -6.41 2.49
C LEU A 67 1.18 -6.04 3.64
N LEU A 68 1.49 -5.00 4.42
CA LEU A 68 0.62 -4.49 5.47
C LEU A 68 -0.47 -3.54 4.94
N VAL A 69 -0.40 -3.08 3.68
CA VAL A 69 -1.43 -2.21 3.08
C VAL A 69 -2.69 -3.03 2.74
N GLN A 70 -3.65 -3.02 3.66
CA GLN A 70 -4.98 -3.60 3.43
C GLN A 70 -5.86 -2.61 2.65
N VAL A 71 -6.07 -2.86 1.35
CA VAL A 71 -7.07 -2.15 0.55
C VAL A 71 -8.42 -2.84 0.73
N SER A 72 -9.36 -2.16 1.38
CA SER A 72 -10.76 -2.61 1.50
C SER A 72 -11.64 -1.85 0.52
N SER A 73 -12.50 -2.58 -0.20
CA SER A 73 -13.43 -2.07 -1.20
C SER A 73 -14.81 -2.67 -0.94
N THR A 74 -15.84 -1.83 -0.91
CA THR A 74 -17.23 -2.21 -0.68
C THR A 74 -18.05 -1.98 -1.94
N GLN A 75 -18.83 -2.98 -2.34
CA GLN A 75 -19.82 -2.83 -3.42
C GLN A 75 -21.20 -2.55 -2.83
N TYR A 76 -21.80 -1.43 -3.20
CA TYR A 76 -23.12 -1.00 -2.75
C TYR A 76 -24.18 -1.21 -3.83
N LYS A 77 -25.17 -2.08 -3.59
CA LYS A 77 -26.32 -2.21 -4.48
C LYS A 77 -27.26 -1.01 -4.31
N VAL A 78 -27.37 -0.20 -5.35
CA VAL A 78 -28.23 0.99 -5.37
C VAL A 78 -29.69 0.60 -5.18
N GLY A 79 -30.39 1.29 -4.27
CA GLY A 79 -31.79 1.03 -3.94
C GLY A 79 -32.05 -0.20 -3.05
N ASN A 80 -31.01 -0.93 -2.62
CA ASN A 80 -31.14 -2.14 -1.79
C ASN A 80 -32.10 -3.20 -2.38
N LEU A 81 -33.33 -3.31 -1.86
CA LEU A 81 -34.34 -4.24 -2.36
C LEU A 81 -35.03 -3.71 -3.62
N ASP A 82 -35.30 -2.41 -3.70
CA ASP A 82 -36.00 -1.76 -4.81
C ASP A 82 -35.19 -1.79 -6.12
N SER A 83 -33.87 -2.02 -6.03
CA SER A 83 -32.94 -2.03 -7.17
C SER A 83 -32.89 -0.67 -7.90
N TRP A 84 -32.42 -0.61 -9.15
CA TRP A 84 -32.47 0.61 -9.96
C TRP A 84 -33.73 0.61 -10.83
N GLY A 85 -34.58 1.62 -10.64
CA GLY A 85 -35.87 1.75 -11.34
C GLY A 85 -36.64 2.96 -10.85
N ILE A 86 -37.86 3.16 -11.34
CA ILE A 86 -38.75 4.21 -10.80
C ILE A 86 -39.13 3.83 -9.35
N PRO A 87 -38.79 4.66 -8.35
CA PRO A 87 -38.99 4.30 -6.94
C PRO A 87 -40.45 4.52 -6.50
N THR A 88 -40.95 3.64 -5.64
CA THR A 88 -42.30 3.74 -5.06
C THR A 88 -42.47 4.96 -4.14
N ASP A 89 -41.42 5.34 -3.40
CA ASP A 89 -41.32 6.62 -2.66
C ASP A 89 -40.24 7.48 -3.32
N ALA A 90 -40.57 8.72 -3.68
CA ALA A 90 -39.64 9.73 -4.21
C ALA A 90 -38.39 9.93 -3.33
N LYS A 91 -38.43 9.52 -2.05
CA LYS A 91 -37.34 9.63 -1.09
C LYS A 91 -36.35 8.45 -1.10
N VAL A 92 -36.57 7.37 -1.86
CA VAL A 92 -35.66 6.19 -1.88
C VAL A 92 -34.21 6.61 -2.19
N TYR A 93 -33.95 7.19 -3.37
CA TYR A 93 -32.58 7.56 -3.78
C TYR A 93 -32.02 8.83 -3.12
N SER A 94 -32.81 9.55 -2.31
CA SER A 94 -32.31 10.67 -1.49
C SER A 94 -32.05 10.28 -0.02
N LYS A 95 -32.63 9.17 0.46
CA LYS A 95 -32.31 8.53 1.75
C LYS A 95 -31.17 7.51 1.62
N TRP A 96 -31.21 6.66 0.60
CA TRP A 96 -30.24 5.56 0.39
C TRP A 96 -28.76 5.99 0.46
N PRO A 97 -28.29 7.08 -0.18
CA PRO A 97 -26.89 7.47 -0.06
C PRO A 97 -26.52 7.93 1.37
N LYS A 98 -27.48 8.42 2.16
CA LYS A 98 -27.25 8.86 3.55
C LYS A 98 -27.10 7.70 4.54
N THR A 99 -27.46 6.47 4.16
CA THR A 99 -27.28 5.28 5.00
C THR A 99 -25.93 4.58 4.77
N HIS A 100 -25.05 5.15 3.95
CA HIS A 100 -23.78 4.56 3.55
C HIS A 100 -22.63 5.59 3.69
N SER A 101 -21.40 5.10 3.84
CA SER A 101 -20.19 5.93 3.99
C SER A 101 -19.20 5.57 2.89
N PHE A 102 -19.39 6.17 1.71
CA PHE A 102 -18.61 5.88 0.51
C PHE A 102 -17.16 6.36 0.60
N LYS A 103 -16.23 5.54 0.13
CA LYS A 103 -14.79 5.79 0.12
C LYS A 103 -14.20 5.61 -1.28
N ILE A 104 -13.00 6.15 -1.50
CA ILE A 104 -12.22 5.82 -2.70
C ILE A 104 -11.93 4.31 -2.69
N GLY A 105 -12.20 3.65 -3.81
CA GLY A 105 -12.07 2.20 -3.99
C GLY A 105 -13.38 1.43 -3.88
N ASP A 106 -14.45 2.01 -3.35
CA ASP A 106 -15.79 1.41 -3.34
C ASP A 106 -16.44 1.42 -4.74
N SER A 107 -17.51 0.65 -4.92
CA SER A 107 -18.26 0.60 -6.18
C SER A 107 -19.78 0.70 -5.96
N LEU A 108 -20.48 1.33 -6.89
CA LEU A 108 -21.94 1.38 -6.96
C LEU A 108 -22.44 0.38 -8.02
N LEU A 109 -23.26 -0.59 -7.60
CA LEU A 109 -23.89 -1.57 -8.49
C LEU A 109 -25.35 -1.16 -8.75
N PHE A 110 -25.67 -0.93 -10.02
CA PHE A 110 -27.01 -0.63 -10.51
C PHE A 110 -27.57 -1.90 -11.19
N LEU A 111 -28.67 -2.44 -10.67
CA LEU A 111 -29.35 -3.61 -11.24
C LEU A 111 -30.72 -3.20 -11.78
N TYR A 112 -30.96 -3.42 -13.07
CA TYR A 112 -32.18 -3.04 -13.79
C TYR A 112 -32.37 -3.91 -15.06
N PRO A 113 -33.58 -4.04 -15.62
CA PRO A 113 -33.76 -4.71 -16.90
C PRO A 113 -33.19 -3.84 -18.04
N PRO A 114 -32.21 -4.34 -18.84
CA PRO A 114 -31.54 -3.53 -19.87
C PRO A 114 -32.43 -3.13 -21.05
N SER A 115 -33.63 -3.72 -21.16
CA SER A 115 -34.67 -3.34 -22.11
C SER A 115 -35.60 -2.23 -21.62
N GLU A 116 -35.58 -1.91 -20.32
CA GLU A 116 -36.51 -0.96 -19.68
C GLU A 116 -35.79 0.30 -19.18
N ASP A 117 -34.50 0.21 -18.87
CA ASP A 117 -33.77 1.28 -18.19
C ASP A 117 -32.27 1.33 -18.56
N SER A 118 -31.59 2.36 -18.07
CA SER A 118 -30.14 2.56 -18.19
C SER A 118 -29.60 3.29 -16.96
N MET A 119 -28.28 3.27 -16.77
CA MET A 119 -27.60 4.14 -15.81
C MET A 119 -26.74 5.15 -16.58
N ILE A 120 -26.97 6.44 -16.34
CA ILE A 120 -26.18 7.52 -16.93
C ILE A 120 -25.61 8.44 -15.84
N GLN A 121 -24.35 8.83 -15.99
CA GLN A 121 -23.74 9.91 -15.21
C GLN A 121 -23.94 11.24 -15.93
N VAL A 122 -24.30 12.29 -15.20
CA VAL A 122 -24.60 13.63 -15.74
C VAL A 122 -23.93 14.73 -14.92
N THR A 123 -23.91 15.96 -15.45
CA THR A 123 -23.50 17.15 -14.68
C THR A 123 -24.56 17.53 -13.65
N ALA A 124 -24.19 18.31 -12.63
CA ALA A 124 -25.14 18.82 -11.63
C ALA A 124 -26.32 19.60 -12.24
N SER A 125 -26.08 20.36 -13.32
CA SER A 125 -27.12 21.09 -14.05
C SER A 125 -28.08 20.15 -14.78
N ASN A 126 -27.55 19.14 -15.47
CA ASN A 126 -28.33 18.11 -16.15
C ASN A 126 -29.15 17.25 -15.16
N PHE A 127 -28.59 16.93 -13.99
CA PHE A 127 -29.30 16.24 -12.89
C PHE A 127 -30.47 17.05 -12.31
N LYS A 128 -30.30 18.36 -12.16
CA LYS A 128 -31.35 19.26 -11.66
C LYS A 128 -32.47 19.44 -12.67
N SER A 129 -32.13 19.60 -13.95
CA SER A 129 -33.07 19.80 -15.06
C SER A 129 -33.66 18.50 -15.64
N CYS A 130 -33.12 17.34 -15.26
CA CYS A 130 -33.40 16.05 -15.90
C CYS A 130 -33.12 16.04 -17.42
N ASN A 131 -32.04 16.71 -17.84
CA ASN A 131 -31.52 16.64 -19.20
C ASN A 131 -30.63 15.40 -19.35
N THR A 132 -31.07 14.44 -20.18
CA THR A 132 -30.39 13.15 -20.39
C THR A 132 -29.67 13.04 -21.74
N LYS A 133 -29.66 14.13 -22.55
CA LYS A 133 -29.16 14.11 -23.94
C LYS A 133 -27.66 13.87 -24.05
N ASP A 134 -26.89 14.57 -23.22
CA ASP A 134 -25.42 14.59 -23.25
C ASP A 134 -24.88 14.07 -21.91
N PRO A 135 -24.86 12.73 -21.69
CA PRO A 135 -24.30 12.12 -20.49
C PRO A 135 -22.77 12.11 -20.50
N ILE A 136 -22.18 12.14 -19.30
CA ILE A 136 -20.73 11.94 -19.08
C ILE A 136 -20.36 10.46 -19.27
N LEU A 137 -21.24 9.57 -18.82
CA LEU A 137 -21.13 8.12 -18.94
C LEU A 137 -22.52 7.54 -19.22
N TYR A 138 -22.59 6.53 -20.08
CA TYR A 138 -23.82 5.80 -20.39
C TYR A 138 -23.57 4.29 -20.28
N MET A 139 -24.41 3.59 -19.53
CA MET A 139 -24.38 2.13 -19.37
C MET A 139 -25.81 1.58 -19.47
N ASN A 140 -25.98 0.47 -20.20
CA ASN A 140 -27.27 -0.18 -20.47
C ASN A 140 -27.17 -1.72 -20.45
N ASP A 141 -26.21 -2.26 -19.72
CA ASP A 141 -25.94 -3.69 -19.53
C ASP A 141 -26.91 -4.36 -18.54
N GLY A 142 -27.61 -3.58 -17.73
CA GLY A 142 -28.56 -4.07 -16.71
C GLY A 142 -27.90 -4.46 -15.37
N ASN A 143 -26.57 -4.50 -15.33
CA ASN A 143 -25.76 -4.80 -14.16
C ASN A 143 -24.58 -3.83 -13.99
N SER A 144 -24.80 -2.55 -14.34
CA SER A 144 -23.76 -1.53 -14.40
C SER A 144 -23.03 -1.33 -13.09
N LEU A 145 -21.70 -1.35 -13.14
CA LEU A 145 -20.81 -1.11 -12.00
C LEU A 145 -20.03 0.20 -12.21
N PHE A 146 -20.20 1.16 -11.29
CA PHE A 146 -19.43 2.40 -11.28
C PHE A 146 -18.42 2.40 -10.11
N ASN A 147 -17.14 2.62 -10.41
CA ASN A 147 -16.07 2.60 -9.40
C ASN A 147 -15.75 4.01 -8.90
N LEU A 148 -15.79 4.20 -7.58
CA LEU A 148 -15.52 5.46 -6.89
C LEU A 148 -14.01 5.65 -6.76
N THR A 149 -13.36 6.08 -7.85
CA THR A 149 -11.89 6.20 -7.93
C THR A 149 -11.34 7.54 -7.44
N GLN A 150 -12.21 8.54 -7.23
CA GLN A 150 -11.83 9.91 -6.90
C GLN A 150 -12.82 10.51 -5.88
N ASN A 151 -12.36 11.50 -5.11
CA ASN A 151 -13.24 12.33 -4.28
C ASN A 151 -14.09 13.26 -5.15
N GLY A 152 -15.28 13.62 -4.68
CA GLY A 152 -16.21 14.52 -5.35
C GLY A 152 -17.67 14.10 -5.21
N THR A 153 -18.55 14.80 -5.91
CA THR A 153 -19.98 14.47 -5.98
C THR A 153 -20.34 13.99 -7.38
N PHE A 154 -20.93 12.81 -7.44
CA PHE A 154 -21.35 12.12 -8.65
C PHE A 154 -22.87 12.12 -8.75
N TYR A 155 -23.38 12.44 -9.94
CA TYR A 155 -24.80 12.56 -10.22
C TYR A 155 -25.22 11.52 -11.26
N PHE A 156 -26.14 10.65 -10.88
CA PHE A 156 -26.63 9.56 -11.70
C PHE A 156 -28.14 9.69 -11.94
N THR A 157 -28.59 9.29 -13.12
CA THR A 157 -30.02 9.24 -13.48
C THR A 157 -30.26 8.12 -14.49
N SER A 158 -31.51 7.75 -14.68
CA SER A 158 -31.91 6.96 -15.86
C SER A 158 -31.77 7.79 -17.13
N GLY A 159 -31.38 7.14 -18.23
CA GLY A 159 -31.45 7.71 -19.58
C GLY A 159 -32.85 7.62 -20.21
N GLN A 160 -33.75 6.83 -19.64
CA GLN A 160 -35.07 6.57 -20.19
C GLN A 160 -36.01 7.78 -20.01
N PRO A 161 -36.79 8.18 -21.05
CA PRO A 161 -37.64 9.36 -20.98
C PRO A 161 -38.64 9.34 -19.81
N GLY A 162 -38.62 10.40 -18.99
CA GLY A 162 -39.53 10.57 -17.85
C GLY A 162 -39.09 9.90 -16.55
N HIS A 163 -38.07 9.03 -16.54
CA HIS A 163 -37.66 8.30 -15.34
C HIS A 163 -36.99 9.24 -14.30
N CYS A 164 -36.12 10.15 -14.75
CA CYS A 164 -35.51 11.18 -13.89
C CYS A 164 -36.56 12.08 -13.20
N GLN A 165 -37.60 12.46 -13.94
CA GLN A 165 -38.72 13.28 -13.46
C GLN A 165 -39.56 12.53 -12.42
N LYS A 166 -39.64 11.19 -12.52
CA LYS A 166 -40.22 10.28 -11.53
C LYS A 166 -39.23 9.88 -10.42
N TYR A 167 -38.26 10.75 -10.12
CA TYR A 167 -37.29 10.61 -9.01
C TYR A 167 -36.26 9.46 -9.13
N GLN A 168 -36.14 8.80 -10.28
CA GLN A 168 -35.05 7.85 -10.53
C GLN A 168 -33.73 8.58 -10.83
N LYS A 169 -33.16 9.15 -9.77
CA LYS A 169 -31.89 9.87 -9.81
C LYS A 169 -31.21 9.85 -8.45
N LEU A 170 -29.89 9.66 -8.45
CA LEU A 170 -29.06 9.46 -7.28
C LEU A 170 -27.91 10.47 -7.26
N LEU A 171 -27.62 10.99 -6.06
CA LEU A 171 -26.44 11.80 -5.77
C LEU A 171 -25.59 11.03 -4.77
N VAL A 172 -24.31 10.81 -5.09
CA VAL A 172 -23.32 10.19 -4.19
C VAL A 172 -22.14 11.14 -4.03
N SER A 173 -21.73 11.38 -2.78
CA SER A 173 -20.54 12.16 -2.46
C SER A 173 -19.49 11.26 -1.80
N VAL A 174 -18.24 11.38 -2.26
CA VAL A 174 -17.08 10.61 -1.81
C VAL A 174 -16.03 11.61 -1.33
N GLY A 175 -15.51 11.41 -0.11
CA GLY A 175 -14.46 12.27 0.42
C GLY A 175 -14.95 13.62 0.95
N THR A 176 -15.87 13.60 1.91
CA THR A 176 -16.05 14.66 2.91
C THR A 176 -16.43 14.02 4.25
N TYR A 177 -15.43 13.69 5.07
CA TYR A 177 -15.69 13.40 6.49
C TYR A 177 -15.92 14.72 7.22
N SER A 178 -17.18 15.14 7.35
CA SER A 178 -17.60 16.09 8.38
C SER A 178 -18.68 15.43 9.23
N PRO A 179 -18.32 14.76 10.33
CA PRO A 179 -19.29 14.25 11.32
C PRO A 179 -19.80 15.40 12.22
N GLU A 180 -20.08 16.56 11.61
CA GLU A 180 -20.60 17.80 12.20
C GLU A 180 -20.83 18.77 11.02
N ALA A 181 -22.08 18.93 10.60
CA ALA A 181 -22.51 19.91 9.58
C ALA A 181 -24.03 20.13 9.63
N ASP A 182 -24.61 20.12 10.84
CA ASP A 182 -25.83 20.88 11.08
C ASP A 182 -25.41 22.36 11.22
N ASP A 183 -26.15 23.26 10.55
CA ASP A 183 -25.99 24.73 10.56
C ASP A 183 -24.65 25.36 10.11
N ALA A 184 -24.49 25.56 8.79
CA ALA A 184 -24.00 26.85 8.25
C ALA A 184 -24.36 27.03 6.76
N LEU A 185 -25.05 28.14 6.43
CA LEU A 185 -25.32 28.57 5.05
C LEU A 185 -24.17 29.45 4.53
N SER A 186 -23.55 29.10 3.40
CA SER A 186 -23.38 29.99 2.22
C SER A 186 -22.46 29.40 1.13
N PRO A 187 -22.64 29.81 -0.15
CA PRO A 187 -21.85 29.30 -1.25
C PRO A 187 -20.53 30.07 -1.44
N SER A 188 -19.49 29.37 -1.90
CA SER A 188 -18.38 29.99 -2.62
C SER A 188 -18.08 29.19 -3.88
N SER A 189 -18.28 29.85 -5.02
CA SER A 189 -17.98 29.35 -6.35
C SER A 189 -16.49 29.51 -6.67
N ALA A 190 -15.86 28.46 -7.18
CA ALA A 190 -14.59 28.55 -7.89
C ALA A 190 -14.61 27.61 -9.10
N ASP A 191 -14.66 28.19 -10.29
CA ASP A 191 -14.30 27.51 -11.53
C ASP A 191 -12.82 27.11 -11.49
N ALA A 192 -12.50 25.92 -11.98
CA ALA A 192 -11.15 25.54 -12.42
C ALA A 192 -11.25 24.45 -13.49
N ASP A 193 -10.63 24.70 -14.64
CA ASP A 193 -10.57 23.78 -15.78
C ASP A 193 -10.13 22.35 -15.39
N ALA A 194 -10.88 21.36 -15.88
CA ALA A 194 -10.50 19.95 -15.79
C ALA A 194 -9.84 19.49 -17.11
N PRO A 195 -8.62 18.91 -17.09
CA PRO A 195 -7.98 18.38 -18.29
C PRO A 195 -8.62 17.06 -18.76
N SER A 196 -8.44 16.80 -20.06
CA SER A 196 -9.05 15.70 -20.81
C SER A 196 -8.48 14.29 -20.51
N TYR A 197 -9.23 13.28 -20.92
CA TYR A 197 -9.22 11.87 -20.51
C TYR A 197 -7.96 11.02 -20.75
N GLN A 198 -7.80 9.99 -19.91
CA GLN A 198 -7.43 8.63 -20.34
C GLN A 198 -8.33 7.59 -19.65
N ASN A 199 -9.18 6.90 -20.42
CA ASN A 199 -10.05 5.83 -19.91
C ASN A 199 -9.31 4.49 -19.94
N ALA A 200 -8.84 4.00 -18.80
CA ALA A 200 -8.33 2.64 -18.67
C ALA A 200 -9.50 1.65 -18.49
N PHE A 201 -9.98 1.07 -19.59
CA PHE A 201 -11.00 0.01 -19.55
C PHE A 201 -10.38 -1.30 -19.03
N GLY A 202 -10.54 -1.55 -17.72
CA GLY A 202 -10.20 -2.83 -17.09
C GLY A 202 -11.24 -3.90 -17.42
N SER A 203 -10.79 -5.13 -17.69
CA SER A 203 -11.66 -6.24 -18.08
C SER A 203 -12.65 -6.67 -16.98
N ILE A 204 -13.76 -7.27 -17.42
CA ILE A 204 -14.85 -7.84 -16.62
C ILE A 204 -14.31 -8.55 -15.35
N PRO A 205 -14.70 -8.13 -14.12
CA PRO A 205 -14.39 -8.90 -12.93
C PRO A 205 -15.26 -10.16 -12.91
N LEU A 206 -14.65 -11.31 -13.20
CA LEU A 206 -15.23 -12.62 -12.88
C LEU A 206 -15.55 -12.66 -11.38
N SER A 207 -16.69 -13.24 -11.02
CA SER A 207 -17.16 -13.33 -9.63
C SER A 207 -16.12 -14.04 -8.76
N GLN A 208 -15.35 -13.25 -7.99
CA GLN A 208 -14.37 -13.79 -7.05
C GLN A 208 -15.08 -14.36 -5.83
N LYS A 209 -15.30 -15.67 -5.87
CA LYS A 209 -15.55 -16.49 -4.69
C LYS A 209 -14.47 -16.17 -3.65
N SER A 210 -14.88 -15.77 -2.45
CA SER A 210 -14.00 -15.34 -1.36
C SER A 210 -13.16 -16.49 -0.79
N SER A 211 -12.05 -16.82 -1.46
CA SER A 211 -11.10 -17.84 -1.03
C SER A 211 -9.96 -17.25 -0.20
N SER A 212 -10.17 -17.13 1.11
CA SER A 212 -9.16 -17.27 2.18
C SER A 212 -7.74 -16.72 1.92
N SER A 213 -7.62 -15.45 1.48
CA SER A 213 -6.33 -14.77 1.29
C SER A 213 -5.43 -14.78 2.54
N SER A 214 -6.03 -14.89 3.72
CA SER A 214 -5.36 -14.98 5.02
C SER A 214 -4.38 -16.15 5.14
N LEU A 215 -4.67 -17.31 4.53
CA LEU A 215 -3.80 -18.49 4.64
C LEU A 215 -2.50 -18.35 3.83
N LEU A 216 -2.58 -17.71 2.65
CA LEU A 216 -1.42 -17.52 1.78
C LEU A 216 -0.43 -16.51 2.35
N VAL A 217 -0.93 -15.42 2.95
CA VAL A 217 -0.10 -14.42 3.64
C VAL A 217 0.67 -15.06 4.80
N SER A 218 0.01 -15.91 5.61
CA SER A 218 0.66 -16.60 6.74
C SER A 218 1.81 -17.53 6.29
N ILE A 219 1.65 -18.25 5.18
CA ILE A 219 2.69 -19.16 4.65
C ILE A 219 3.90 -18.37 4.15
N VAL A 220 3.68 -17.26 3.42
CA VAL A 220 4.75 -16.41 2.90
C VAL A 220 5.55 -15.78 4.05
N VAL A 221 4.88 -15.23 5.08
CA VAL A 221 5.53 -14.64 6.26
C VAL A 221 6.35 -15.67 7.03
N ALA A 222 5.84 -16.90 7.22
CA ALA A 222 6.58 -17.97 7.88
C ALA A 222 7.84 -18.39 7.10
N SER A 223 7.74 -18.50 5.76
CA SER A 223 8.88 -18.87 4.91
C SER A 223 10.02 -17.83 4.93
N LEU A 224 9.68 -16.55 4.92
CA LEU A 224 10.64 -15.45 5.01
C LEU A 224 11.30 -15.38 6.40
N ALA A 225 10.55 -15.62 7.47
CA ALA A 225 11.11 -15.69 8.82
C ALA A 225 12.15 -16.82 8.96
N CYS A 226 11.88 -18.01 8.41
CA CYS A 226 12.85 -19.11 8.41
C CYS A 226 14.14 -18.77 7.64
N ALA A 227 14.04 -18.11 6.48
CA ALA A 227 15.21 -17.71 5.70
C ALA A 227 16.12 -16.70 6.45
N VAL A 228 15.52 -15.74 7.17
CA VAL A 228 16.25 -14.76 7.98
C VAL A 228 16.96 -15.42 9.17
N VAL A 229 16.34 -16.41 9.82
CA VAL A 229 16.98 -17.14 10.93
C VAL A 229 18.17 -17.96 10.44
N VAL A 230 18.07 -18.64 9.29
CA VAL A 230 19.20 -19.39 8.72
C VAL A 230 20.34 -18.44 8.29
N GLY A 231 20.02 -17.33 7.64
CA GLY A 231 21.00 -16.31 7.23
C GLY A 231 21.63 -15.50 8.36
N ALA A 232 21.15 -15.63 9.60
CA ALA A 232 21.76 -15.04 10.80
C ALA A 232 22.60 -16.04 11.62
N ILE A 233 22.61 -17.31 11.22
CA ILE A 233 23.33 -18.42 11.88
C ILE A 233 24.50 -18.93 11.02
N MET A 234 24.50 -18.63 9.72
CA MET A 234 25.60 -18.92 8.77
C MET A 234 26.51 -17.70 8.56
#